data_AF-A0A9W8HMR2-F1
#
_entry.id   AF-A0A9W8HMR2-F1
#
_cell.length_a   1.000
_cell.length_b   1.000
_cell.length_c   1.000
_cell.angle_alpha   90.00
_cell.angle_beta   90.00
_cell.angle_gamma   90.00
#
_symmetry.space_group_name_H-M   'P 1'
#
loop_
_entity.id
_entity.type
_entity.pdbx_description
1 polymer ?
#
loop_
_entity_poly.entity_id
_entity_poly.type
_entity_poly.pdbx_seq_one_letter_code
_entity_poly.pdbx_strand_id
1 'polypeptide(L)'
;MSLSTVIVKARQAHTATIIFIHGLGDSGYGWKPVAETLSPHLPHVKFVLPNAPEQPVTLNGGFRMPSWYDIRSLNKISSDEDETGMTASMAKINQVIRAELDQGIPANRIVLGGFSQGGAMTLFTGLQTEYRLGGLVVLSGYLPVRDRLLRRATDASKKIPIFQAHGTADEVVMFQYGHMTQEALKKTGYNVEFHSYEHMGHHSCSEELDDLKDFLEKQIPVKQESPKQDSNSLNAKARREIATLLETGKERSAYIRVENIIREDFNVEALEMVELYCELLTARAGLIEQSRTVDPGISEAVWSIVYASSRAEVRELTILRDMLTTKYGTEAVKGAMDNTDGQVDPKLVRKLSPQAPSAELVKLYLKEIASVYRINWRPAGEESDNDDTPSGGVKELAAPPTSFKADEADAEAEELNDIADTATGVEDDDVCKSEEGVDIKTSSNQPISESPVPESPSGKDAGKDKTSTPTKQRSPAPAAKSPVPAFVQPKAANKPPPPSDGLPSLEELQKRFEALKQR
;
A
#
# COMPACT_ATOMS: atom_id res chain seq x y z
N MET A 1 -7.51 -16.73 -21.37
CA MET A 1 -8.19 -17.03 -20.10
C MET A 1 -7.25 -16.66 -18.98
N SER A 2 -7.76 -16.04 -17.91
CA SER A 2 -7.02 -15.83 -16.66
C SER A 2 -6.75 -17.17 -15.97
N LEU A 3 -5.78 -17.19 -15.04
CA LEU A 3 -5.55 -18.34 -14.16
C LEU A 3 -6.66 -18.40 -13.10
N SER A 4 -7.10 -19.59 -12.72
CA SER A 4 -7.84 -19.76 -11.47
C SER A 4 -6.88 -19.60 -10.30
N THR A 5 -7.33 -18.95 -9.22
CA THR A 5 -6.51 -18.66 -8.04
C THR A 5 -7.18 -19.16 -6.77
N VAL A 6 -6.38 -19.66 -5.84
CA VAL A 6 -6.79 -19.84 -4.44
C VAL A 6 -6.31 -18.60 -3.68
N ILE A 7 -7.18 -18.03 -2.84
CA ILE A 7 -6.91 -16.77 -2.12
C ILE A 7 -6.93 -17.04 -0.62
N VAL A 8 -5.83 -16.70 0.07
CA VAL A 8 -5.85 -16.50 1.53
C VAL A 8 -5.91 -14.99 1.76
N LYS A 9 -7.01 -14.52 2.35
CA LYS A 9 -7.24 -13.09 2.59
C LYS A 9 -6.29 -12.58 3.68
N ALA A 10 -5.90 -11.31 3.56
CA ALA A 10 -5.29 -10.58 4.68
C ALA A 10 -6.20 -10.61 5.91
N ARG A 11 -5.59 -10.65 7.09
CA ARG A 11 -6.25 -10.65 8.41
C ARG A 11 -6.52 -9.23 8.92
N GLN A 12 -5.78 -8.25 8.39
CA GLN A 12 -5.90 -6.81 8.60
C GLN A 12 -6.10 -6.10 7.24
N ALA A 13 -5.96 -4.77 7.20
CA ALA A 13 -5.96 -4.01 5.96
C ALA A 13 -4.95 -4.60 4.95
N HIS A 14 -5.42 -4.90 3.74
CA HIS A 14 -4.62 -5.48 2.67
C HIS A 14 -3.66 -4.42 2.12
N THR A 15 -2.37 -4.51 2.47
CA THR A 15 -1.34 -3.53 2.03
C THR A 15 -0.16 -4.15 1.30
N ALA A 16 -0.15 -5.46 1.13
CA ALA A 16 0.85 -6.23 0.39
C ALA A 16 0.26 -7.55 -0.13
N THR A 17 0.85 -8.09 -1.20
CA THR A 17 0.42 -9.37 -1.78
C THR A 17 1.62 -10.28 -2.00
N ILE A 18 1.49 -11.56 -1.62
CA ILE A 18 2.39 -12.63 -2.06
C ILE A 18 1.67 -13.41 -3.15
N ILE A 19 2.25 -13.48 -4.34
CA ILE A 19 1.80 -14.36 -5.42
C ILE A 19 2.72 -15.58 -5.42
N PHE A 20 2.21 -16.77 -5.09
CA PHE A 20 3.05 -17.98 -4.95
C PHE A 20 2.71 -19.06 -5.99
N ILE A 21 3.70 -19.41 -6.81
CA ILE A 21 3.59 -20.33 -7.94
C ILE A 21 4.01 -21.73 -7.51
N HIS A 22 3.09 -22.70 -7.58
CA HIS A 22 3.34 -24.10 -7.21
C HIS A 22 4.24 -24.84 -8.22
N GLY A 23 4.77 -26.00 -7.79
CA GLY A 23 5.58 -26.90 -8.63
C GLY A 23 4.78 -27.70 -9.66
N LEU A 24 5.48 -28.52 -10.45
CA LEU A 24 4.87 -29.41 -11.45
C LEU A 24 3.85 -30.37 -10.81
N GLY A 25 2.68 -30.53 -11.40
CA GLY A 25 1.65 -31.49 -11.00
C GLY A 25 0.80 -31.09 -9.79
N ASP A 26 1.20 -30.05 -9.05
CA ASP A 26 0.52 -29.53 -7.87
C ASP A 26 -0.58 -28.49 -8.23
N SER A 27 -1.08 -27.76 -7.25
CA SER A 27 -2.10 -26.72 -7.38
C SER A 27 -1.89 -25.58 -6.37
N GLY A 28 -2.61 -24.47 -6.54
CA GLY A 28 -2.68 -23.41 -5.53
C GLY A 28 -3.28 -23.87 -4.19
N TYR A 29 -4.00 -24.99 -4.15
CA TYR A 29 -4.47 -25.59 -2.89
C TYR A 29 -3.34 -26.29 -2.12
N GLY A 30 -2.34 -26.86 -2.80
CA GLY A 30 -1.19 -27.51 -2.15
C GLY A 30 -0.36 -26.55 -1.31
N TRP A 31 -0.29 -25.28 -1.73
CA TRP A 31 0.44 -24.20 -1.03
C TRP A 31 -0.41 -23.38 -0.06
N LYS A 32 -1.72 -23.66 0.01
CA LYS A 32 -2.63 -22.98 0.95
C LYS A 32 -2.23 -23.19 2.43
N PRO A 33 -1.80 -24.39 2.90
CA PRO A 33 -1.35 -24.57 4.28
C PRO A 33 -0.12 -23.72 4.64
N VAL A 34 0.82 -23.55 3.71
CA VAL A 34 2.01 -22.69 3.92
C VAL A 34 1.58 -21.22 4.03
N ALA A 35 0.72 -20.75 3.13
CA ALA A 35 0.14 -19.40 3.20
C ALA A 35 -0.66 -19.17 4.50
N GLU A 36 -1.43 -20.16 4.96
CA GLU A 36 -2.16 -20.09 6.23
C GLU A 36 -1.24 -20.08 7.45
N THR A 37 -0.11 -20.80 7.40
CA THR A 37 0.94 -20.81 8.43
C THR A 37 1.65 -19.45 8.54
N LEU A 38 1.95 -18.80 7.41
CA LEU A 38 2.58 -17.47 7.38
C LEU A 38 1.59 -16.32 7.68
N SER A 39 0.29 -16.50 7.41
CA SER A 39 -0.74 -15.47 7.58
C SER A 39 -0.85 -14.78 8.96
N PRO A 40 -0.57 -15.41 10.12
CA PRO A 40 -0.63 -14.76 11.42
C PRO A 40 0.54 -13.79 11.66
N HIS A 41 1.71 -14.10 11.09
CA HIS A 41 2.93 -13.28 11.15
C HIS A 41 2.85 -12.09 10.17
N LEU A 42 2.16 -12.29 9.04
CA LEU A 42 1.99 -11.32 7.97
C LEU A 42 0.52 -10.88 7.82
N PRO A 43 -0.12 -10.29 8.85
CA PRO A 43 -1.56 -10.10 8.89
C PRO A 43 -2.09 -9.12 7.83
N HIS A 44 -1.27 -8.21 7.34
CA HIS A 44 -1.59 -7.24 6.28
C HIS A 44 -1.43 -7.80 4.85
N VAL A 45 -1.01 -9.06 4.70
CA VAL A 45 -0.67 -9.68 3.41
C VAL A 45 -1.80 -10.57 2.91
N LYS A 46 -2.17 -10.40 1.63
CA LYS A 46 -3.01 -11.35 0.89
C LYS A 46 -2.12 -12.35 0.16
N PHE A 47 -2.46 -13.64 0.18
CA PHE A 47 -1.78 -14.64 -0.65
C PHE A 47 -2.65 -14.99 -1.85
N VAL A 48 -2.05 -14.99 -3.03
CA VAL A 48 -2.67 -15.37 -4.31
C VAL A 48 -1.91 -16.57 -4.86
N LEU A 49 -2.59 -17.72 -4.92
CA LEU A 49 -1.99 -19.00 -5.27
C LEU A 49 -2.60 -19.46 -6.62
N PRO A 50 -2.04 -19.02 -7.77
CA PRO A 50 -2.56 -19.39 -9.08
C PRO A 50 -2.33 -20.86 -9.40
N ASN A 51 -3.30 -21.49 -10.07
CA ASN A 51 -3.17 -22.86 -10.58
C ASN A 51 -2.61 -22.85 -12.01
N ALA A 52 -1.67 -23.74 -12.28
CA ALA A 52 -1.14 -23.97 -13.61
C ALA A 52 -2.22 -24.54 -14.56
N PRO A 53 -2.15 -24.26 -15.88
CA PRO A 53 -3.01 -24.92 -16.86
C PRO A 53 -2.63 -26.41 -17.01
N GLU A 54 -3.61 -27.26 -17.35
CA GLU A 54 -3.33 -28.64 -17.73
C GLU A 54 -2.75 -28.77 -19.13
N GLN A 55 -1.52 -29.27 -19.23
CA GLN A 55 -0.83 -29.54 -20.49
C GLN A 55 -0.06 -30.88 -20.42
N PRO A 56 0.23 -31.54 -21.57
CA PRO A 56 1.10 -32.70 -21.59
C PRO A 56 2.52 -32.33 -21.15
N VAL A 57 3.22 -33.25 -20.49
CA VAL A 57 4.58 -33.05 -19.98
C VAL A 57 5.49 -34.14 -20.51
N THR A 58 6.49 -33.76 -21.32
CA THR A 58 7.38 -34.68 -22.05
C THR A 58 8.18 -35.59 -21.12
N LEU A 59 8.71 -35.06 -20.01
CA LEU A 59 9.42 -35.83 -18.97
C LEU A 59 8.55 -36.98 -18.42
N ASN A 60 7.23 -36.75 -18.32
CA ASN A 60 6.25 -37.71 -17.82
C ASN A 60 5.53 -38.41 -19.00
N GLY A 61 6.24 -38.70 -20.09
CA GLY A 61 5.69 -39.47 -21.22
C GLY A 61 4.49 -38.83 -21.92
N GLY A 62 4.28 -37.52 -21.76
CA GLY A 62 3.13 -36.79 -22.32
C GLY A 62 1.87 -36.83 -21.46
N PHE A 63 1.90 -37.36 -20.23
CA PHE A 63 0.75 -37.26 -19.30
C PHE A 63 0.33 -35.80 -19.11
N ARG A 64 -0.99 -35.55 -19.14
CA ARG A 64 -1.57 -34.23 -18.89
C ARG A 64 -1.69 -34.00 -17.39
N MET A 65 -1.13 -32.88 -16.92
CA MET A 65 -1.19 -32.45 -15.52
C MET A 65 -1.02 -30.92 -15.43
N PRO A 66 -1.30 -30.29 -14.28
CA PRO A 66 -0.97 -28.89 -14.05
C PRO A 66 0.52 -28.65 -14.25
N SER A 67 0.88 -27.78 -15.20
CA SER A 67 2.27 -27.46 -15.51
C SER A 67 2.39 -26.05 -16.07
N TRP A 68 3.46 -25.33 -15.74
CA TRP A 68 3.71 -23.97 -16.26
C TRP A 68 4.34 -23.95 -17.65
N TYR A 69 5.14 -24.96 -17.99
CA TYR A 69 5.81 -25.13 -19.28
C TYR A 69 6.21 -26.59 -19.49
N ASP A 70 6.47 -27.03 -20.72
CA ASP A 70 6.92 -28.40 -20.95
C ASP A 70 8.34 -28.64 -20.41
N ILE A 71 8.50 -29.65 -19.56
CA ILE A 71 9.80 -30.11 -19.08
C ILE A 71 10.18 -31.35 -19.89
N ARG A 72 11.32 -31.29 -20.58
CA ARG A 72 11.83 -32.38 -21.42
C ARG A 72 12.90 -33.22 -20.72
N SER A 73 13.70 -32.58 -19.86
CA SER A 73 14.74 -33.24 -19.06
C SER A 73 15.18 -32.32 -17.91
N LEU A 74 15.35 -32.88 -16.71
CA LEU A 74 15.93 -32.17 -15.56
C LEU A 74 17.48 -32.18 -15.60
N ASN A 75 18.09 -33.12 -16.33
CA ASN A 75 19.55 -33.23 -16.47
C ASN A 75 20.15 -32.23 -17.46
N LYS A 76 19.32 -31.45 -18.16
CA LYS A 76 19.69 -30.59 -19.32
C LYS A 76 19.17 -29.15 -19.19
N ILE A 77 19.02 -28.66 -17.97
CA ILE A 77 18.63 -27.28 -17.65
C ILE A 77 19.44 -26.26 -18.46
N SER A 78 18.78 -25.18 -18.87
CA SER A 78 19.28 -24.11 -19.77
C SER A 78 19.66 -24.51 -21.21
N SER A 79 19.50 -25.77 -21.65
CA SER A 79 19.89 -26.20 -23.01
C SER A 79 18.71 -26.51 -23.96
N ASP A 80 17.68 -27.23 -23.50
CA ASP A 80 16.46 -27.56 -24.26
C ASP A 80 15.23 -27.39 -23.37
N GLU A 81 14.77 -26.14 -23.26
CA GLU A 81 13.67 -25.75 -22.39
C GLU A 81 12.54 -25.12 -23.20
N ASP A 82 11.31 -25.26 -22.71
CA ASP A 82 10.12 -24.70 -23.35
C ASP A 82 9.95 -23.19 -23.05
N GLU A 83 10.83 -22.38 -23.66
CA GLU A 83 10.77 -20.92 -23.53
C GLU A 83 9.45 -20.33 -24.06
N THR A 84 8.80 -21.01 -25.02
CA THR A 84 7.48 -20.62 -25.54
C THR A 84 6.40 -20.81 -24.46
N GLY A 85 6.36 -21.97 -23.80
CA GLY A 85 5.46 -22.22 -22.66
C GLY A 85 5.75 -21.30 -21.47
N MET A 86 7.03 -21.09 -21.13
CA MET A 86 7.43 -20.13 -20.09
C MET A 86 6.93 -18.73 -20.41
N THR A 87 7.06 -18.27 -21.66
CA THR A 87 6.56 -16.96 -22.10
C THR A 87 5.04 -16.87 -22.01
N ALA A 88 4.32 -17.93 -22.39
CA ALA A 88 2.86 -18.00 -22.29
C ALA A 88 2.36 -18.00 -20.83
N SER A 89 3.10 -18.63 -19.91
CA SER A 89 2.78 -18.61 -18.48
C SER A 89 3.18 -17.31 -17.79
N MET A 90 4.33 -16.72 -18.15
CA MET A 90 4.74 -15.37 -17.73
C MET A 90 3.67 -14.34 -18.08
N ALA A 91 3.10 -14.38 -19.28
CA ALA A 91 2.01 -13.48 -19.68
C ALA A 91 0.77 -13.59 -18.77
N LYS A 92 0.48 -14.78 -18.24
CA LYS A 92 -0.63 -15.02 -17.29
C LYS A 92 -0.27 -14.60 -15.86
N ILE A 93 0.95 -14.87 -15.41
CA ILE A 93 1.46 -14.43 -14.10
C ILE A 93 1.47 -12.89 -14.04
N ASN A 94 1.89 -12.22 -15.11
CA ASN A 94 1.81 -10.76 -15.25
C ASN A 94 0.38 -10.21 -15.20
N GLN A 95 -0.64 -10.98 -15.61
CA GLN A 95 -2.05 -10.58 -15.40
C GLN A 95 -2.44 -10.64 -13.92
N VAL A 96 -1.94 -11.61 -13.16
CA VAL A 96 -2.16 -11.68 -11.71
C VAL A 96 -1.46 -10.52 -11.00
N ILE A 97 -0.21 -10.21 -11.36
CA ILE A 97 0.52 -9.05 -10.82
C ILE A 97 -0.23 -7.74 -11.13
N ARG A 98 -0.69 -7.55 -12.39
CA ARG A 98 -1.45 -6.36 -12.78
C ARG A 98 -2.77 -6.23 -12.02
N ALA A 99 -3.52 -7.30 -11.84
CA ALA A 99 -4.77 -7.26 -11.09
C ALA A 99 -4.57 -6.76 -9.64
N GLU A 100 -3.39 -7.01 -9.03
CA GLU A 100 -3.04 -6.50 -7.70
C GLU A 100 -2.58 -5.03 -7.71
N LEU A 101 -1.85 -4.62 -8.75
CA LEU A 101 -1.52 -3.21 -8.99
C LEU A 101 -2.79 -2.36 -9.22
N ASP A 102 -3.75 -2.90 -9.99
CA ASP A 102 -5.03 -2.27 -10.30
C ASP A 102 -5.95 -2.17 -9.05
N GLN A 103 -5.73 -3.03 -8.04
CA GLN A 103 -6.34 -2.94 -6.71
C GLN A 103 -5.63 -1.92 -5.79
N GLY A 104 -4.62 -1.18 -6.30
CA GLY A 104 -3.89 -0.16 -5.55
C GLY A 104 -2.74 -0.69 -4.68
N ILE A 105 -2.37 -1.97 -4.78
CA ILE A 105 -1.20 -2.51 -4.07
C ILE A 105 0.08 -2.05 -4.80
N PRO A 106 0.98 -1.28 -4.15
CA PRO A 106 2.20 -0.83 -4.80
C PRO A 106 3.09 -1.98 -5.26
N ALA A 107 3.80 -1.83 -6.38
CA ALA A 107 4.70 -2.87 -6.89
C ALA A 107 5.70 -3.40 -5.85
N ASN A 108 6.32 -2.51 -5.07
CA ASN A 108 7.27 -2.85 -4.01
C ASN A 108 6.62 -3.50 -2.77
N ARG A 109 5.30 -3.73 -2.80
CA ARG A 109 4.50 -4.48 -1.82
C ARG A 109 3.97 -5.81 -2.39
N ILE A 110 4.31 -6.13 -3.64
CA ILE A 110 4.02 -7.42 -4.27
C ILE A 110 5.29 -8.26 -4.25
N VAL A 111 5.24 -9.45 -3.66
CA VAL A 111 6.30 -10.47 -3.73
C VAL A 111 5.86 -11.55 -4.71
N LEU A 112 6.75 -11.94 -5.62
CA LEU A 112 6.53 -13.10 -6.48
C LEU A 112 7.36 -14.27 -5.94
N GLY A 113 6.72 -15.36 -5.59
CA GLY A 113 7.37 -16.56 -5.06
C GLY A 113 7.01 -17.81 -5.83
N GLY A 114 7.80 -18.86 -5.68
CA GLY A 114 7.40 -20.18 -6.15
C GLY A 114 8.36 -21.31 -5.79
N PHE A 115 7.84 -22.52 -5.88
CA PHE A 115 8.57 -23.76 -5.59
C PHE A 115 8.87 -24.54 -6.88
N SER A 116 10.06 -25.13 -7.00
CA SER A 116 10.44 -26.02 -8.11
C SER A 116 10.20 -25.37 -9.49
N GLN A 117 9.35 -25.95 -10.36
CA GLN A 117 8.92 -25.34 -11.63
C GLN A 117 8.39 -23.90 -11.46
N GLY A 118 7.69 -23.62 -10.36
CA GLY A 118 7.18 -22.29 -10.02
C GLY A 118 8.28 -21.32 -9.56
N GLY A 119 9.35 -21.83 -8.94
CA GLY A 119 10.56 -21.06 -8.62
C GLY A 119 11.30 -20.63 -9.89
N ALA A 120 11.41 -21.53 -10.87
CA ALA A 120 11.93 -21.21 -12.20
C ALA A 120 11.06 -20.15 -12.92
N MET A 121 9.73 -20.26 -12.85
CA MET A 121 8.82 -19.23 -13.38
C MET A 121 8.91 -17.88 -12.65
N THR A 122 9.21 -17.90 -11.34
CA THR A 122 9.44 -16.70 -10.53
C THR A 122 10.67 -15.94 -11.01
N LEU A 123 11.79 -16.63 -11.29
CA LEU A 123 12.96 -15.99 -11.91
C LEU A 123 12.67 -15.55 -13.35
N PHE A 124 12.07 -16.43 -14.17
CA PHE A 124 11.76 -16.09 -15.57
C PHE A 124 10.91 -14.82 -15.69
N THR A 125 9.89 -14.67 -14.83
CA THR A 125 9.00 -13.51 -14.81
C THR A 125 9.65 -12.31 -14.09
N GLY A 126 10.21 -12.56 -12.90
CA GLY A 126 10.76 -11.56 -12.00
C GLY A 126 12.02 -10.86 -12.48
N LEU A 127 12.81 -11.46 -13.38
CA LEU A 127 13.95 -10.75 -13.98
C LEU A 127 13.54 -9.88 -15.18
N GLN A 128 12.45 -10.23 -15.87
CA GLN A 128 11.94 -9.50 -17.05
C GLN A 128 10.88 -8.43 -16.72
N THR A 129 10.51 -8.28 -15.44
CA THR A 129 9.52 -7.29 -14.99
C THR A 129 10.00 -5.85 -15.12
N GLU A 130 9.11 -4.92 -15.46
CA GLU A 130 9.38 -3.47 -15.43
C GLU A 130 9.12 -2.86 -14.04
N TYR A 131 8.52 -3.64 -13.12
CA TYR A 131 8.16 -3.20 -11.78
C TYR A 131 9.23 -3.58 -10.75
N ARG A 132 9.63 -2.65 -9.87
CA ARG A 132 10.40 -3.00 -8.68
C ARG A 132 9.47 -3.71 -7.68
N LEU A 133 9.41 -5.04 -7.77
CA LEU A 133 8.68 -5.89 -6.82
C LEU A 133 9.32 -5.83 -5.42
N GLY A 134 8.57 -6.20 -4.40
CA GLY A 134 9.04 -6.26 -3.00
C GLY A 134 10.10 -7.34 -2.79
N GLY A 135 9.99 -8.46 -3.50
CA GLY A 135 10.98 -9.54 -3.47
C GLY A 135 10.67 -10.64 -4.49
N LEU A 136 11.68 -11.47 -4.78
CA LEU A 136 11.52 -12.77 -5.43
C LEU A 136 11.83 -13.89 -4.42
N VAL A 137 11.00 -14.93 -4.38
CA VAL A 137 11.18 -16.09 -3.49
C VAL A 137 11.30 -17.37 -4.33
N VAL A 138 12.41 -18.08 -4.23
CA VAL A 138 12.71 -19.26 -5.06
C VAL A 138 13.04 -20.45 -4.15
N LEU A 139 12.07 -21.34 -3.94
CA LEU A 139 12.23 -22.53 -3.11
C LEU A 139 12.53 -23.75 -4.00
N SER A 140 13.65 -24.43 -3.76
CA SER A 140 14.13 -25.61 -4.52
C SER A 140 14.00 -25.47 -6.04
N GLY A 141 14.34 -24.28 -6.56
CA GLY A 141 14.18 -23.87 -7.95
C GLY A 141 15.50 -23.69 -8.69
N TYR A 142 15.42 -23.27 -9.95
CA TYR A 142 16.60 -23.04 -10.80
C TYR A 142 16.36 -21.87 -11.77
N LEU A 143 17.42 -21.35 -12.40
CA LEU A 143 17.37 -20.27 -13.39
C LEU A 143 17.18 -20.82 -14.82
N PRO A 144 15.98 -20.74 -15.42
CA PRO A 144 15.73 -21.24 -16.76
C PRO A 144 16.31 -20.31 -17.83
N VAL A 145 16.64 -20.89 -18.98
CA VAL A 145 17.21 -20.27 -20.19
C VAL A 145 18.30 -19.24 -19.86
N ARG A 146 19.13 -19.56 -18.86
CA ARG A 146 19.97 -18.64 -18.06
C ARG A 146 20.54 -17.48 -18.84
N ASP A 147 21.35 -17.78 -19.85
CA ASP A 147 22.13 -16.77 -20.57
C ASP A 147 21.22 -15.83 -21.39
N ARG A 148 20.06 -16.31 -21.86
CA ARG A 148 19.04 -15.48 -22.53
C ARG A 148 18.25 -14.65 -21.53
N LEU A 149 17.85 -15.24 -20.39
CA LEU A 149 17.10 -14.56 -19.34
C LEU A 149 17.90 -13.41 -18.70
N LEU A 150 19.17 -13.65 -18.36
CA LEU A 150 20.06 -12.63 -17.79
C LEU A 150 20.33 -11.46 -18.76
N ARG A 151 20.25 -11.67 -20.08
CA ARG A 151 20.33 -10.60 -21.09
C ARG A 151 19.03 -9.81 -21.27
N ARG A 152 17.89 -10.34 -20.81
CA ARG A 152 16.58 -9.66 -20.82
C ARG A 152 16.25 -9.01 -19.46
N ALA A 153 17.17 -9.09 -18.51
CA ALA A 153 17.02 -8.53 -17.18
C ALA A 153 16.87 -7.00 -17.21
N THR A 154 15.91 -6.46 -16.46
CA THR A 154 15.63 -5.02 -16.43
C THR A 154 16.34 -4.31 -15.26
N ASP A 155 16.57 -3.00 -15.37
CA ASP A 155 17.08 -2.15 -14.28
C ASP A 155 16.16 -2.12 -13.05
N ALA A 156 14.85 -2.33 -13.26
CA ALA A 156 13.88 -2.46 -12.18
C ALA A 156 14.10 -3.77 -11.42
N SER A 157 14.33 -4.88 -12.14
CA SER A 157 14.55 -6.20 -11.54
C SER A 157 15.80 -6.25 -10.67
N LYS A 158 16.89 -5.56 -11.06
CA LYS A 158 18.17 -5.51 -10.33
C LYS A 158 18.03 -4.96 -8.90
N LYS A 159 16.93 -4.24 -8.62
CA LYS A 159 16.63 -3.61 -7.32
C LYS A 159 15.65 -4.44 -6.48
N ILE A 160 15.30 -5.65 -6.93
CA ILE A 160 14.46 -6.60 -6.22
C ILE A 160 15.37 -7.54 -5.42
N PRO A 161 15.17 -7.68 -4.10
CA PRO A 161 15.89 -8.67 -3.29
C PRO A 161 15.38 -10.08 -3.61
N ILE A 162 16.29 -11.05 -3.67
CA ILE A 162 15.97 -12.44 -3.98
C ILE A 162 16.27 -13.30 -2.76
N PHE A 163 15.26 -13.98 -2.23
CA PHE A 163 15.41 -15.11 -1.32
C PHE A 163 15.43 -16.39 -2.16
N GLN A 164 16.47 -17.19 -1.99
CA GLN A 164 16.60 -18.48 -2.63
C GLN A 164 16.94 -19.54 -1.57
N ALA A 165 16.20 -20.64 -1.58
CA ALA A 165 16.35 -21.73 -0.61
C ALA A 165 16.43 -23.06 -1.36
N HIS A 166 17.23 -24.00 -0.85
CA HIS A 166 17.41 -25.31 -1.48
C HIS A 166 17.76 -26.41 -0.47
N GLY A 167 17.18 -27.60 -0.66
CA GLY A 167 17.58 -28.80 0.08
C GLY A 167 18.89 -29.40 -0.43
N THR A 168 19.83 -29.68 0.47
CA THR A 168 21.13 -30.28 0.11
C THR A 168 21.04 -31.72 -0.41
N ALA A 169 19.95 -32.44 -0.07
CA ALA A 169 19.63 -33.78 -0.54
C ALA A 169 18.52 -33.80 -1.61
N ASP A 170 18.28 -32.67 -2.30
CA ASP A 170 17.36 -32.62 -3.43
C ASP A 170 17.94 -33.37 -4.63
N GLU A 171 17.33 -34.52 -4.97
CA GLU A 171 17.67 -35.34 -6.14
C GLU A 171 16.81 -35.02 -7.39
N VAL A 172 15.79 -34.16 -7.27
CA VAL A 172 14.86 -33.83 -8.36
C VAL A 172 15.33 -32.57 -9.09
N VAL A 173 15.51 -31.48 -8.34
CA VAL A 173 16.19 -30.27 -8.82
C VAL A 173 17.51 -30.23 -8.06
N MET A 174 18.51 -30.97 -8.55
CA MET A 174 19.80 -31.13 -7.88
C MET A 174 20.30 -29.83 -7.23
N PHE A 175 20.71 -29.89 -5.97
CA PHE A 175 21.22 -28.73 -5.19
C PHE A 175 22.22 -27.85 -5.97
N GLN A 176 23.07 -28.49 -6.79
CA GLN A 176 24.02 -27.83 -7.67
C GLN A 176 23.36 -26.80 -8.62
N TYR A 177 22.14 -27.05 -9.13
CA TYR A 177 21.40 -26.11 -9.97
C TYR A 177 20.92 -24.89 -9.18
N GLY A 178 20.59 -25.05 -7.90
CA GLY A 178 20.35 -23.95 -6.96
C GLY A 178 21.60 -23.08 -6.79
N HIS A 179 22.74 -23.70 -6.47
CA HIS A 179 24.02 -22.98 -6.32
C HIS A 179 24.44 -22.26 -7.61
N MET A 180 24.36 -22.93 -8.77
CA MET A 180 24.64 -22.33 -10.09
C MET A 180 23.71 -21.14 -10.41
N THR A 181 22.47 -21.18 -9.93
CA THR A 181 21.50 -20.09 -10.06
C THR A 181 21.92 -18.88 -9.23
N GLN A 182 22.22 -19.08 -7.94
CA GLN A 182 22.73 -18.03 -7.05
C GLN A 182 24.00 -17.40 -7.62
N GLU A 183 24.98 -18.20 -8.05
CA GLU A 183 26.22 -17.70 -8.63
C GLU A 183 25.98 -16.81 -9.85
N ALA A 184 25.12 -17.24 -10.79
CA ALA A 184 24.83 -16.49 -12.00
C ALA A 184 24.10 -15.16 -11.70
N LEU A 185 23.19 -15.17 -10.72
CA LEU A 185 22.50 -13.97 -10.25
C LEU A 185 23.47 -12.99 -9.57
N LYS A 186 24.29 -13.45 -8.61
CA LYS A 186 25.30 -12.60 -7.93
C LYS A 186 26.34 -12.05 -8.90
N LYS A 187 26.85 -12.86 -9.84
CA LYS A 187 27.80 -12.42 -10.89
C LYS A 187 27.23 -11.36 -11.83
N THR A 188 25.90 -11.20 -11.89
CA THR A 188 25.23 -10.14 -12.66
C THR A 188 24.68 -9.00 -11.78
N GLY A 189 25.05 -8.95 -10.50
CA GLY A 189 24.72 -7.83 -9.60
C GLY A 189 23.35 -7.90 -8.92
N TYR A 190 22.72 -9.07 -8.83
CA TYR A 190 21.54 -9.25 -7.98
C TYR A 190 21.93 -9.43 -6.51
N ASN A 191 21.11 -8.85 -5.62
CA ASN A 191 21.16 -9.17 -4.19
C ASN A 191 20.42 -10.49 -3.92
N VAL A 192 21.17 -11.57 -3.70
CA VAL A 192 20.63 -12.91 -3.45
C VAL A 192 21.05 -13.40 -2.07
N GLU A 193 20.05 -13.59 -1.21
CA GLU A 193 20.13 -14.35 0.03
C GLU A 193 19.92 -15.82 -0.33
N PHE A 194 20.92 -16.68 -0.05
CA PHE A 194 20.86 -18.11 -0.41
C PHE A 194 21.01 -18.97 0.83
N HIS A 195 19.98 -19.76 1.10
CA HIS A 195 19.87 -20.65 2.25
C HIS A 195 19.92 -22.11 1.80
N SER A 196 20.53 -22.96 2.61
CA SER A 196 20.77 -24.38 2.30
C SER A 196 20.45 -25.23 3.52
N TYR A 197 19.53 -26.18 3.38
CA TYR A 197 19.06 -26.98 4.50
C TYR A 197 19.64 -28.40 4.43
N GLU A 198 20.32 -28.82 5.50
CA GLU A 198 21.00 -30.11 5.54
C GLU A 198 19.99 -31.27 5.52
N HIS A 199 20.27 -32.31 4.73
CA HIS A 199 19.42 -33.50 4.54
C HIS A 199 18.00 -33.25 3.97
N MET A 200 17.58 -32.00 3.74
CA MET A 200 16.30 -31.69 3.10
C MET A 200 16.31 -32.13 1.64
N GLY A 201 15.26 -32.85 1.22
CA GLY A 201 15.05 -33.29 -0.16
C GLY A 201 14.26 -32.27 -0.98
N HIS A 202 13.52 -32.74 -2.01
CA HIS A 202 12.65 -31.89 -2.83
C HIS A 202 11.31 -31.56 -2.13
N HIS A 203 11.38 -30.90 -0.99
CA HIS A 203 10.25 -30.42 -0.19
C HIS A 203 10.67 -29.17 0.62
N SER A 204 9.76 -28.62 1.42
CA SER A 204 10.07 -27.56 2.39
C SER A 204 10.23 -28.10 3.81
N CYS A 205 10.87 -27.34 4.70
CA CYS A 205 10.98 -27.64 6.13
C CYS A 205 10.53 -26.42 6.98
N SER A 206 10.43 -26.59 8.31
CA SER A 206 10.04 -25.48 9.20
C SER A 206 11.06 -24.36 9.23
N GLU A 207 12.36 -24.70 9.20
CA GLU A 207 13.47 -23.74 9.19
C GLU A 207 13.42 -22.84 7.94
N GLU A 208 13.20 -23.44 6.76
CA GLU A 208 12.99 -22.70 5.50
C GLU A 208 11.79 -21.74 5.57
N LEU A 209 10.70 -22.13 6.25
CA LEU A 209 9.53 -21.27 6.42
C LEU A 209 9.78 -20.15 7.44
N ASP A 210 10.63 -20.35 8.43
CA ASP A 210 11.04 -19.32 9.39
C ASP A 210 11.98 -18.29 8.75
N ASP A 211 13.00 -18.72 8.00
CA ASP A 211 13.87 -17.82 7.24
C ASP A 211 13.09 -17.04 6.16
N LEU A 212 12.14 -17.71 5.49
CA LEU A 212 11.24 -17.06 4.54
C LEU A 212 10.34 -16.02 5.22
N LYS A 213 9.80 -16.31 6.41
CA LYS A 213 9.01 -15.37 7.21
C LYS A 213 9.83 -14.13 7.56
N ASP A 214 11.05 -14.31 8.07
CA ASP A 214 11.96 -13.20 8.42
C ASP A 214 12.33 -12.34 7.19
N PHE A 215 12.59 -12.97 6.04
CA PHE A 215 12.79 -12.26 4.77
C PHE A 215 11.55 -11.45 4.36
N LEU A 216 10.35 -12.04 4.45
CA LEU A 216 9.10 -11.37 4.08
C LEU A 216 8.79 -10.20 5.03
N GLU A 217 8.97 -10.34 6.34
CA GLU A 217 8.81 -9.25 7.30
C GLU A 217 9.77 -8.09 7.02
N LYS A 218 11.00 -8.38 6.59
CA LYS A 218 12.01 -7.39 6.17
C LYS A 218 11.67 -6.67 4.86
N GLN A 219 11.16 -7.38 3.84
CA GLN A 219 10.87 -6.77 2.53
C GLN A 219 9.49 -6.13 2.42
N ILE A 220 8.48 -6.74 3.03
CA ILE A 220 7.10 -6.25 3.06
C ILE A 220 6.60 -6.10 4.51
N PRO A 221 7.28 -5.29 5.35
CA PRO A 221 6.91 -5.09 6.75
C PRO A 221 5.46 -4.65 6.88
N VAL A 222 4.87 -4.82 8.07
CA VAL A 222 3.57 -4.21 8.36
C VAL A 222 3.71 -2.73 8.00
N LYS A 223 2.90 -2.27 7.04
CA LYS A 223 2.79 -0.85 6.80
C LYS A 223 2.06 -0.33 8.04
N GLN A 224 2.82 0.11 9.05
CA GLN A 224 2.34 1.17 9.91
C GLN A 224 1.73 2.18 8.93
N GLU A 225 0.44 2.48 9.09
CA GLU A 225 -0.14 3.59 8.35
C GLU A 225 0.85 4.72 8.48
N SER A 226 1.30 5.28 7.35
CA SER A 226 2.02 6.55 7.37
C SER A 226 1.12 7.46 8.20
N PRO A 227 1.48 7.75 9.46
CA PRO A 227 0.49 8.11 10.44
C PRO A 227 -0.17 9.37 9.91
N LYS A 228 -1.50 9.50 9.99
CA LYS A 228 -2.24 10.70 9.53
C LYS A 228 -1.59 11.95 10.17
N GLN A 229 -0.60 12.55 9.50
CA GLN A 229 0.65 13.09 10.06
C GLN A 229 0.84 13.01 11.59
N ASP A 230 0.80 11.81 12.17
CA ASP A 230 0.85 11.63 13.64
C ASP A 230 -0.04 12.64 14.41
N SER A 231 -1.15 13.06 13.80
CA SER A 231 -1.88 14.29 14.15
C SER A 231 -2.44 14.21 15.56
N ASN A 232 -2.83 13.01 16.01
CA ASN A 232 -3.23 12.77 17.39
C ASN A 232 -2.08 12.90 18.39
N SER A 233 -0.85 12.52 18.02
CA SER A 233 0.37 12.63 18.85
C SER A 233 0.92 14.06 18.85
N LEU A 234 0.99 14.70 17.69
CA LEU A 234 1.35 16.11 17.54
C LEU A 234 0.33 17.02 18.22
N ASN A 235 -0.98 16.78 18.07
CA ASN A 235 -1.99 17.52 18.81
C ASN A 235 -1.99 17.16 20.31
N ALA A 236 -1.72 15.93 20.73
CA ALA A 236 -1.57 15.63 22.16
C ALA A 236 -0.39 16.42 22.77
N LYS A 237 0.74 16.50 22.06
CA LYS A 237 1.90 17.31 22.46
C LYS A 237 1.59 18.81 22.43
N ALA A 238 1.00 19.33 21.35
CA ALA A 238 0.65 20.74 21.23
C ALA A 238 -0.42 21.18 22.25
N ARG A 239 -1.43 20.33 22.54
CA ARG A 239 -2.42 20.55 23.59
C ARG A 239 -1.77 20.52 24.99
N ARG A 240 -0.77 19.66 25.23
CA ARG A 240 0.04 19.67 26.47
C ARG A 240 0.91 20.93 26.58
N GLU A 241 1.53 21.38 25.50
CA GLU A 241 2.26 22.65 25.47
C GLU A 241 1.34 23.85 25.75
N ILE A 242 0.14 23.88 25.16
CA ILE A 242 -0.89 24.90 25.45
C ILE A 242 -1.30 24.85 26.92
N ALA A 243 -1.54 23.65 27.47
CA ALA A 243 -1.81 23.48 28.90
C ALA A 243 -0.68 24.10 29.76
N THR A 244 0.59 23.79 29.48
CA THR A 244 1.73 24.41 30.17
C THR A 244 1.81 25.94 29.98
N LEU A 245 1.41 26.47 28.82
CA LEU A 245 1.34 27.92 28.60
C LEU A 245 0.22 28.59 29.41
N LEU A 246 -0.93 27.92 29.59
CA LEU A 246 -2.02 28.39 30.46
C LEU A 246 -1.61 28.37 31.93
N GLU A 247 -0.99 27.27 32.39
CA GLU A 247 -0.47 27.12 33.76
C GLU A 247 0.61 28.16 34.11
N THR A 248 1.49 28.49 33.15
CA THR A 248 2.53 29.52 33.32
C THR A 248 2.05 30.96 33.05
N GLY A 249 0.74 31.18 32.87
CA GLY A 249 0.14 32.51 32.65
C GLY A 249 0.47 33.17 31.30
N LYS A 250 1.01 32.41 30.34
CA LYS A 250 1.42 32.90 29.00
C LYS A 250 0.25 32.88 28.01
N GLU A 251 -0.87 33.48 28.39
CA GLU A 251 -2.14 33.38 27.67
C GLU A 251 -2.03 33.72 26.18
N ARG A 252 -1.40 34.85 25.82
CA ARG A 252 -1.26 35.27 24.41
C ARG A 252 -0.59 34.20 23.53
N SER A 253 0.35 33.43 24.08
CA SER A 253 0.99 32.33 23.38
C SER A 253 0.06 31.12 23.24
N ALA A 254 -0.78 30.85 24.25
CA ALA A 254 -1.82 29.81 24.18
C ALA A 254 -2.88 30.15 23.11
N TYR A 255 -3.36 31.40 23.06
CA TYR A 255 -4.29 31.90 22.03
C TYR A 255 -3.76 31.70 20.60
N ILE A 256 -2.51 32.08 20.34
CA ILE A 256 -1.89 31.90 19.00
C ILE A 256 -1.72 30.41 18.66
N ARG A 257 -1.32 29.59 19.63
CA ARG A 257 -1.00 28.17 19.38
C ARG A 257 -2.25 27.30 19.22
N VAL A 258 -3.36 27.64 19.88
CA VAL A 258 -4.64 26.93 19.72
C VAL A 258 -5.34 27.25 18.39
N GLU A 259 -5.16 28.46 17.84
CA GLU A 259 -5.68 28.78 16.49
C GLU A 259 -5.15 27.82 15.42
N ASN A 260 -3.88 27.41 15.52
CA ASN A 260 -3.30 26.44 14.59
C ASN A 260 -3.95 25.06 14.75
N ILE A 261 -4.19 24.60 15.98
CA ILE A 261 -4.92 23.35 16.24
C ILE A 261 -6.32 23.39 15.62
N ILE A 262 -7.04 24.52 15.73
CA ILE A 262 -8.37 24.68 15.12
C ILE A 262 -8.28 24.62 13.59
N ARG A 263 -7.26 25.22 12.97
CA ARG A 263 -7.02 25.13 11.51
C ARG A 263 -6.68 23.70 11.08
N GLU A 264 -5.89 22.97 11.86
CA GLU A 264 -5.57 21.56 11.61
C GLU A 264 -6.82 20.67 11.73
N ASP A 265 -7.60 20.81 12.80
CA ASP A 265 -8.86 20.07 12.99
C ASP A 265 -9.87 20.39 11.86
N PHE A 266 -9.96 21.65 11.40
CA PHE A 266 -10.76 22.02 10.22
C PHE A 266 -10.25 21.38 8.91
N ASN A 267 -8.93 21.26 8.73
CA ASN A 267 -8.34 20.61 7.55
C ASN A 267 -8.63 19.10 7.55
N VAL A 268 -8.58 18.44 8.71
CA VAL A 268 -8.98 17.02 8.84
C VAL A 268 -10.46 16.84 8.46
N GLU A 269 -11.37 17.64 9.01
CA GLU A 269 -12.79 17.59 8.66
C GLU A 269 -13.05 17.92 7.17
N ALA A 270 -12.25 18.80 6.57
CA ALA A 270 -12.33 19.09 5.14
C ALA A 270 -11.88 17.91 4.27
N LEU A 271 -10.83 17.18 4.68
CA LEU A 271 -10.35 15.99 3.98
C LEU A 271 -11.34 14.82 4.08
N GLU A 272 -12.02 14.64 5.22
CA GLU A 272 -13.10 13.65 5.37
C GLU A 272 -14.29 13.94 4.43
N MET A 273 -14.62 15.22 4.23
CA MET A 273 -15.62 15.61 3.22
C MET A 273 -15.15 15.33 1.79
N VAL A 274 -13.88 15.59 1.48
CA VAL A 274 -13.28 15.31 0.17
C VAL A 274 -13.20 13.81 -0.11
N GLU A 275 -12.94 12.97 0.90
CA GLU A 275 -12.98 11.51 0.81
C GLU A 275 -14.37 11.02 0.38
N LEU A 276 -15.43 11.47 1.07
CA LEU A 276 -16.82 11.16 0.72
C LEU A 276 -17.20 11.62 -0.71
N TYR A 277 -16.68 12.78 -1.15
CA TYR A 277 -16.88 13.24 -2.52
C TYR A 277 -16.14 12.38 -3.55
N CYS A 278 -14.92 11.93 -3.26
CA CYS A 278 -14.19 11.00 -4.11
C CYS A 278 -14.95 9.67 -4.25
N GLU A 279 -15.49 9.11 -3.15
CA GLU A 279 -16.35 7.92 -3.19
C GLU A 279 -17.59 8.13 -4.07
N LEU A 280 -18.28 9.27 -3.93
CA LEU A 280 -19.46 9.62 -4.74
C LEU A 280 -19.12 9.73 -6.23
N LEU A 281 -17.99 10.37 -6.58
CA LEU A 281 -17.55 10.48 -7.97
C LEU A 281 -17.15 9.12 -8.54
N THR A 282 -16.46 8.27 -7.77
CA THR A 282 -16.11 6.90 -8.17
C THR A 282 -17.37 6.06 -8.42
N ALA A 283 -18.36 6.11 -7.52
CA ALA A 283 -19.64 5.42 -7.67
C ALA A 283 -20.48 5.93 -8.86
N ARG A 284 -20.19 7.13 -9.39
CA ARG A 284 -20.90 7.78 -10.50
C ARG A 284 -20.01 8.11 -11.69
N ALA A 285 -18.87 7.43 -11.85
CA ALA A 285 -17.87 7.73 -12.87
C ALA A 285 -18.44 7.79 -14.31
N GLY A 286 -19.44 6.96 -14.63
CA GLY A 286 -20.13 6.97 -15.92
C GLY A 286 -20.80 8.31 -16.27
N LEU A 287 -21.24 9.11 -15.30
CA LEU A 287 -21.77 10.46 -15.54
C LEU A 287 -20.65 11.43 -15.96
N ILE A 288 -19.45 11.28 -15.40
CA ILE A 288 -18.26 12.05 -15.76
C ILE A 288 -17.78 11.66 -17.15
N GLU A 289 -17.76 10.37 -17.48
CA GLU A 289 -17.34 9.88 -18.79
C GLU A 289 -18.28 10.32 -19.92
N GLN A 290 -19.58 10.06 -19.77
CA GLN A 290 -20.57 10.20 -20.85
C GLN A 290 -21.03 11.63 -21.06
N SER A 291 -21.08 12.45 -20.01
CA SER A 291 -21.52 13.84 -20.13
C SER A 291 -20.42 14.75 -20.68
N ARG A 292 -20.82 15.82 -21.38
CA ARG A 292 -19.94 16.92 -21.82
C ARG A 292 -19.91 18.08 -20.81
N THR A 293 -20.92 18.17 -19.96
CA THR A 293 -21.05 19.17 -18.89
C THR A 293 -21.08 18.47 -17.54
N VAL A 294 -20.78 19.18 -16.45
CA VAL A 294 -20.91 18.59 -15.12
C VAL A 294 -22.39 18.28 -14.85
N ASP A 295 -22.68 17.04 -14.43
CA ASP A 295 -24.06 16.63 -14.12
C ASP A 295 -24.50 17.20 -12.75
N PRO A 296 -25.72 17.75 -12.63
CA PRO A 296 -26.19 18.35 -11.37
C PRO A 296 -26.19 17.40 -10.16
N GLY A 297 -26.24 16.08 -10.38
CA GLY A 297 -26.16 15.08 -9.33
C GLY A 297 -24.76 14.81 -8.78
N ILE A 298 -23.72 15.43 -9.35
CA ILE A 298 -22.33 15.35 -8.87
C ILE A 298 -21.61 16.71 -8.85
N SER A 299 -22.27 17.81 -9.23
CA SER A 299 -21.61 19.12 -9.41
C SER A 299 -20.95 19.64 -8.15
N GLU A 300 -21.66 19.60 -7.01
CA GLU A 300 -21.12 20.02 -5.71
C GLU A 300 -19.85 19.25 -5.37
N ALA A 301 -19.82 17.93 -5.61
CA ALA A 301 -18.67 17.07 -5.33
C ALA A 301 -17.47 17.38 -6.26
N VAL A 302 -17.73 17.52 -7.57
CA VAL A 302 -16.71 17.90 -8.57
C VAL A 302 -16.05 19.23 -8.21
N TRP A 303 -16.86 20.25 -7.93
CA TRP A 303 -16.33 21.58 -7.63
C TRP A 303 -15.72 21.69 -6.23
N SER A 304 -16.19 20.90 -5.26
CA SER A 304 -15.58 20.80 -3.93
C SER A 304 -14.19 20.17 -3.95
N ILE A 305 -13.98 19.13 -4.76
CA ILE A 305 -12.65 18.55 -5.00
C ILE A 305 -11.72 19.56 -5.69
N VAL A 306 -12.22 20.29 -6.70
CA VAL A 306 -11.46 21.36 -7.38
C VAL A 306 -11.08 22.48 -6.40
N TYR A 307 -12.01 22.95 -5.57
CA TYR A 307 -11.75 23.99 -4.57
C TYR A 307 -10.69 23.55 -3.55
N ALA A 308 -10.79 22.31 -3.06
CA ALA A 308 -9.83 21.72 -2.13
C ALA A 308 -8.43 21.54 -2.74
N SER A 309 -8.32 21.21 -4.04
CA SER A 309 -7.04 20.96 -4.73
C SER A 309 -6.02 22.12 -4.72
N SER A 310 -6.45 23.31 -4.31
CA SER A 310 -5.63 24.53 -4.22
C SER A 310 -5.39 25.01 -2.79
N ARG A 311 -5.93 24.29 -1.79
CA ARG A 311 -5.95 24.69 -0.38
C ARG A 311 -5.54 23.56 0.58
N ALA A 312 -5.79 22.31 0.20
CA ALA A 312 -5.30 21.13 0.92
C ALA A 312 -3.96 20.67 0.34
N GLU A 313 -3.03 20.23 1.21
CA GLU A 313 -1.69 19.79 0.84
C GLU A 313 -1.65 18.36 0.27
N VAL A 314 -2.53 18.04 -0.67
CA VAL A 314 -2.70 16.71 -1.26
C VAL A 314 -2.42 16.73 -2.76
N ARG A 315 -1.37 16.03 -3.18
CA ARG A 315 -0.88 16.03 -4.57
C ARG A 315 -1.89 15.39 -5.53
N GLU A 316 -2.60 14.38 -5.08
CA GLU A 316 -3.58 13.61 -5.85
C GLU A 316 -4.78 14.50 -6.26
N LEU A 317 -5.18 15.44 -5.40
CA LEU A 317 -6.23 16.42 -5.74
C LEU A 317 -5.80 17.37 -6.85
N THR A 318 -4.50 17.69 -6.94
CA THR A 318 -3.94 18.49 -8.06
C THR A 318 -4.09 17.74 -9.38
N ILE A 319 -3.81 16.43 -9.40
CA ILE A 319 -3.97 15.58 -10.58
C ILE A 319 -5.45 15.50 -10.99
N LEU A 320 -6.35 15.30 -10.03
CA LEU A 320 -7.80 15.29 -10.28
C LEU A 320 -8.29 16.62 -10.86
N ARG A 321 -7.84 17.76 -10.33
CA ARG A 321 -8.14 19.09 -10.91
C ARG A 321 -7.69 19.18 -12.36
N ASP A 322 -6.49 18.73 -12.70
CA ASP A 322 -5.96 18.84 -14.06
C ASP A 322 -6.73 17.93 -15.06
N MET A 323 -7.17 16.76 -14.60
CA MET A 323 -8.10 15.90 -15.35
C MET A 323 -9.47 16.58 -15.56
N LEU A 324 -10.05 17.16 -14.51
CA LEU A 324 -11.32 17.89 -14.57
C LEU A 324 -11.23 19.15 -15.45
N THR A 325 -10.08 19.84 -15.45
CA THR A 325 -9.76 20.97 -16.33
C THR A 325 -9.79 20.55 -17.79
N THR A 326 -9.18 19.40 -18.10
CA THR A 326 -9.17 18.83 -19.45
C THR A 326 -10.58 18.40 -19.90
N LYS A 327 -11.42 17.95 -18.96
CA LYS A 327 -12.78 17.46 -19.24
C LYS A 327 -13.83 18.58 -19.40
N TYR A 328 -13.80 19.59 -18.53
CA TYR A 328 -14.86 20.61 -18.41
C TYR A 328 -14.42 22.04 -18.77
N GLY A 329 -13.12 22.25 -19.01
CA GLY A 329 -12.56 23.53 -19.44
C GLY A 329 -12.06 24.41 -18.31
N THR A 330 -11.05 25.22 -18.62
CA THR A 330 -10.30 26.03 -17.65
C THR A 330 -11.16 27.06 -16.91
N GLU A 331 -12.13 27.68 -17.58
CA GLU A 331 -12.94 28.74 -16.98
C GLU A 331 -13.83 28.22 -15.84
N ALA A 332 -14.48 27.06 -16.05
CA ALA A 332 -15.34 26.45 -15.04
C ALA A 332 -14.53 25.95 -13.82
N VAL A 333 -13.36 25.35 -14.06
CA VAL A 333 -12.45 24.95 -12.96
C VAL A 333 -11.94 26.16 -12.20
N LYS A 334 -11.60 27.25 -12.87
CA LYS A 334 -11.16 28.49 -12.22
C LYS A 334 -12.27 29.11 -11.37
N GLY A 335 -13.50 29.18 -11.88
CA GLY A 335 -14.66 29.64 -11.12
C GLY A 335 -14.91 28.79 -9.87
N ALA A 336 -14.72 27.47 -9.95
CA ALA A 336 -14.77 26.58 -8.79
C ALA A 336 -13.59 26.76 -7.82
N MET A 337 -12.36 27.01 -8.29
CA MET A 337 -11.20 27.30 -7.43
C MET A 337 -11.36 28.58 -6.62
N ASP A 338 -11.92 29.63 -7.23
CA ASP A 338 -12.18 30.91 -6.57
C ASP A 338 -13.56 30.96 -5.87
N ASN A 339 -14.38 29.91 -6.05
CA ASN A 339 -15.79 29.81 -5.63
C ASN A 339 -16.64 31.03 -6.06
N THR A 340 -16.42 31.54 -7.28
CA THR A 340 -17.20 32.67 -7.84
C THR A 340 -18.66 32.32 -8.05
N ASP A 341 -18.92 31.04 -8.37
CA ASP A 341 -20.21 30.57 -8.86
C ASP A 341 -21.08 29.99 -7.74
N GLY A 342 -20.55 29.89 -6.52
CA GLY A 342 -21.26 29.38 -5.34
C GLY A 342 -21.64 27.90 -5.39
N GLN A 343 -21.00 27.10 -6.25
CA GLN A 343 -21.32 25.67 -6.46
C GLN A 343 -20.47 24.70 -5.61
N VAL A 344 -19.62 25.22 -4.73
CA VAL A 344 -18.80 24.46 -3.76
C VAL A 344 -19.57 24.31 -2.45
N ASP A 345 -19.44 23.19 -1.72
CA ASP A 345 -20.08 23.03 -0.40
C ASP A 345 -19.68 24.18 0.54
N PRO A 346 -20.64 24.98 1.03
CA PRO A 346 -20.37 26.08 1.97
C PRO A 346 -19.65 25.67 3.25
N LYS A 347 -19.79 24.43 3.72
CA LYS A 347 -19.05 23.88 4.88
C LYS A 347 -17.58 23.69 4.54
N LEU A 348 -17.25 23.15 3.35
CA LEU A 348 -15.88 22.95 2.91
C LEU A 348 -15.18 24.31 2.70
N VAL A 349 -15.88 25.27 2.09
CA VAL A 349 -15.41 26.66 1.93
C VAL A 349 -15.08 27.30 3.27
N ARG A 350 -15.92 27.09 4.31
CA ARG A 350 -15.67 27.61 5.66
C ARG A 350 -14.44 26.97 6.31
N LYS A 351 -14.25 25.65 6.17
CA LYS A 351 -13.14 24.90 6.78
C LYS A 351 -11.79 25.19 6.14
N LEU A 352 -11.75 25.33 4.82
CA LEU A 352 -10.54 25.67 4.06
C LEU A 352 -10.36 27.19 3.86
N SER A 353 -11.10 28.01 4.61
CA SER A 353 -10.98 29.47 4.57
C SER A 353 -9.67 29.92 5.23
N PRO A 354 -8.93 30.88 4.64
CA PRO A 354 -7.74 31.45 5.26
C PRO A 354 -8.05 32.43 6.41
N GLN A 355 -9.33 32.65 6.74
CA GLN A 355 -9.74 33.52 7.85
C GLN A 355 -9.37 32.91 9.21
N ALA A 356 -9.07 33.77 10.18
CA ALA A 356 -8.81 33.31 11.55
C ALA A 356 -10.09 32.68 12.17
N PRO A 357 -9.95 31.64 13.01
CA PRO A 357 -11.08 31.10 13.79
C PRO A 357 -11.76 32.18 14.64
N SER A 358 -13.05 32.02 14.94
CA SER A 358 -13.76 32.99 15.78
C SER A 358 -13.18 33.00 17.20
N ALA A 359 -13.15 34.18 17.83
CA ALA A 359 -12.61 34.34 19.19
C ALA A 359 -13.37 33.47 20.22
N GLU A 360 -14.64 33.17 19.98
CA GLU A 360 -15.45 32.27 20.81
C GLU A 360 -15.03 30.80 20.65
N LEU A 361 -14.76 30.34 19.42
CA LEU A 361 -14.25 29.00 19.17
C LEU A 361 -12.86 28.81 19.81
N VAL A 362 -12.00 29.82 19.70
CA VAL A 362 -10.69 29.85 20.35
C VAL A 362 -10.82 29.74 21.88
N LYS A 363 -11.74 30.49 22.50
CA LYS A 363 -12.04 30.38 23.94
C LYS A 363 -12.55 28.99 24.33
N LEU A 364 -13.44 28.39 23.53
CA LEU A 364 -13.99 27.05 23.78
C LEU A 364 -12.89 25.99 23.76
N TYR A 365 -11.98 26.00 22.78
CA TYR A 365 -10.85 25.08 22.73
C TYR A 365 -9.91 25.25 23.92
N LEU A 366 -9.61 26.49 24.35
CA LEU A 366 -8.76 26.72 25.54
C LEU A 366 -9.41 26.23 26.83
N LYS A 367 -10.73 26.45 27.01
CA LYS A 367 -11.48 25.92 28.16
C LYS A 367 -11.44 24.40 28.24
N GLU A 368 -11.63 23.72 27.10
CA GLU A 368 -11.65 22.27 27.06
C GLU A 368 -10.24 21.67 27.25
N ILE A 369 -9.19 22.29 26.69
CA ILE A 369 -7.79 21.91 26.99
C ILE A 369 -7.50 22.09 28.50
N ALA A 370 -7.87 23.23 29.10
CA ALA A 370 -7.68 23.46 30.52
C ALA A 370 -8.41 22.42 31.38
N SER A 371 -9.67 22.09 31.03
CA SER A 371 -10.48 21.04 31.67
C SER A 371 -9.80 19.67 31.61
N VAL A 372 -9.38 19.23 30.41
CA VAL A 372 -8.73 17.92 30.18
C VAL A 372 -7.44 17.77 30.99
N TYR A 373 -6.66 18.84 31.13
CA TYR A 373 -5.41 18.86 31.90
C TYR A 373 -5.58 19.32 33.37
N ARG A 374 -6.81 19.55 33.84
CA ARG A 374 -7.17 19.99 35.21
C ARG A 374 -6.53 21.31 35.65
N ILE A 375 -6.33 22.24 34.72
CA ILE A 375 -5.80 23.57 34.99
C ILE A 375 -6.95 24.50 35.34
N ASN A 376 -6.85 25.21 36.47
CA ASN A 376 -7.81 26.24 36.87
C ASN A 376 -7.57 27.54 36.09
N TRP A 377 -7.91 27.54 34.80
CA TRP A 377 -7.80 28.70 33.92
C TRP A 377 -9.19 29.19 33.47
N ARG A 378 -9.35 30.50 33.29
CA ARG A 378 -10.56 31.14 32.75
C ARG A 378 -10.17 32.25 31.76
N PRO A 379 -10.96 32.49 30.69
CA PRO A 379 -10.68 33.58 29.76
C PRO A 379 -10.82 34.95 30.43
N ALA A 380 -9.88 35.86 30.16
CA ALA A 380 -10.01 37.25 30.54
C ALA A 380 -11.31 37.86 29.95
N GLY A 381 -12.13 38.46 30.83
CA GLY A 381 -13.40 39.12 30.47
C GLY A 381 -14.68 38.32 30.76
N GLU A 382 -14.60 37.16 31.42
CA GLU A 382 -15.77 36.53 32.05
C GLU A 382 -15.88 36.95 33.51
N GLU A 383 -16.59 38.06 33.76
CA GLU A 383 -16.98 38.46 35.13
C GLU A 383 -18.01 37.48 35.72
N SER A 384 -17.99 37.33 37.05
CA SER A 384 -18.75 36.31 37.76
C SER A 384 -20.18 36.76 38.07
N ASP A 385 -21.12 36.47 37.17
CA ASP A 385 -22.53 36.32 37.56
C ASP A 385 -22.72 34.98 38.26
N ASN A 386 -22.37 34.95 39.55
CA ASN A 386 -23.26 34.53 40.64
C ASN A 386 -22.54 34.60 41.99
N ASP A 387 -23.12 35.41 42.87
CA ASP A 387 -22.84 35.48 44.29
C ASP A 387 -23.52 34.29 44.98
N ASP A 388 -22.75 33.43 45.66
CA ASP A 388 -23.31 32.41 46.56
C ASP A 388 -22.30 32.11 47.69
N THR A 389 -22.28 33.02 48.66
CA THR A 389 -21.57 32.81 49.93
C THR A 389 -22.44 32.03 50.92
N PRO A 390 -21.87 31.01 51.60
CA PRO A 390 -22.31 30.67 52.94
C PRO A 390 -21.30 31.20 53.97
N SER A 391 -21.79 32.16 54.76
CA SER A 391 -21.20 32.73 55.97
C SER A 391 -20.37 31.75 56.84
N GLY A 392 -19.19 32.19 57.28
CA GLY A 392 -18.31 31.42 58.17
C GLY A 392 -17.02 32.14 58.53
N GLY A 393 -17.10 33.35 59.09
CA GLY A 393 -15.92 34.19 59.32
C GLY A 393 -15.18 33.94 60.64
N VAL A 394 -13.88 34.27 60.64
CA VAL A 394 -13.15 34.80 61.81
C VAL A 394 -12.22 35.93 61.31
N LYS A 395 -12.07 36.99 62.11
CA LYS A 395 -11.08 38.08 61.93
C LYS A 395 -9.65 37.55 62.19
N GLU A 396 -8.52 38.22 61.97
CA GLU A 396 -8.05 39.63 62.12
C GLU A 396 -6.75 39.75 61.25
N LEU A 397 -6.06 40.88 60.98
CA LEU A 397 -6.12 42.26 61.48
C LEU A 397 -5.81 43.29 60.35
N ALA A 398 -4.55 43.70 60.12
CA ALA A 398 -4.15 44.75 59.15
C ALA A 398 -2.67 44.68 58.68
N ALA A 399 -2.34 45.50 57.67
CA ALA A 399 -1.06 45.60 56.94
C ALA A 399 -0.20 46.84 57.37
N PRO A 400 0.78 47.41 56.61
CA PRO A 400 1.66 46.90 55.53
C PRO A 400 3.19 47.15 55.81
N PRO A 401 4.05 47.87 55.01
CA PRO A 401 5.14 47.24 54.23
C PRO A 401 6.57 47.83 54.37
N THR A 402 7.59 47.08 53.91
CA THR A 402 8.98 47.56 53.56
C THR A 402 9.62 46.52 52.60
N SER A 403 10.03 46.80 51.35
CA SER A 403 11.11 47.66 50.81
C SER A 403 12.53 47.06 50.86
N PHE A 404 13.36 47.39 49.85
CA PHE A 404 14.75 46.95 49.50
C PHE A 404 14.79 45.85 48.41
N LYS A 405 15.14 46.15 47.14
CA LYS A 405 16.48 46.44 46.56
C LYS A 405 17.50 45.31 46.84
N ALA A 406 17.93 44.51 45.86
CA ALA A 406 18.65 44.78 44.60
C ALA A 406 20.18 44.65 44.77
N ASP A 407 20.84 44.22 43.69
CA ASP A 407 22.29 44.00 43.53
C ASP A 407 22.82 42.75 44.29
N GLU A 408 23.80 41.98 43.82
CA GLU A 408 24.62 42.07 42.60
C GLU A 408 25.07 40.65 42.14
N ALA A 409 25.73 40.55 40.98
CA ALA A 409 26.25 39.29 40.44
C ALA A 409 27.73 39.09 40.81
N ASP A 410 28.22 37.84 40.79
CA ASP A 410 29.62 37.53 40.51
C ASP A 410 29.78 36.10 39.97
N ALA A 411 30.91 35.82 39.32
CA ALA A 411 31.13 34.68 38.42
C ALA A 411 32.40 33.86 38.73
N GLU A 412 32.66 32.84 37.88
CA GLU A 412 33.91 32.03 37.77
C GLU A 412 34.11 30.97 38.90
N ALA A 413 34.23 29.66 38.59
CA ALA A 413 35.34 28.90 37.95
C ALA A 413 36.51 28.67 38.95
N GLU A 414 37.25 27.55 39.02
CA GLU A 414 37.46 26.37 38.14
C GLU A 414 38.08 25.18 38.97
N GLU A 415 38.57 24.12 38.31
CA GLU A 415 39.46 23.04 38.81
C GLU A 415 38.90 21.95 39.77
N LEU A 416 39.37 20.68 39.79
CA LEU A 416 40.04 19.79 38.81
C LEU A 416 40.03 18.35 39.38
N ASN A 417 39.95 17.32 38.51
CA ASN A 417 40.95 16.22 38.45
C ASN A 417 40.54 15.08 37.49
N ASP A 418 41.40 14.83 36.51
CA ASP A 418 41.47 13.60 35.71
C ASP A 418 42.00 12.41 36.52
N ILE A 419 41.66 11.19 36.09
CA ILE A 419 42.66 10.15 35.77
C ILE A 419 42.20 9.43 34.49
N ALA A 420 43.10 9.28 33.52
CA ALA A 420 42.85 8.69 32.19
C ALA A 420 43.56 7.33 32.00
N ASP A 421 43.51 6.82 30.76
CA ASP A 421 44.51 5.92 30.12
C ASP A 421 44.56 4.42 30.53
N THR A 422 44.93 3.45 29.67
CA THR A 422 45.02 3.30 28.19
C THR A 422 45.00 1.77 27.90
N ALA A 423 44.31 1.25 26.87
CA ALA A 423 44.74 0.96 25.47
C ALA A 423 45.85 -0.12 25.24
N THR A 424 45.74 -0.83 24.09
CA THR A 424 46.65 -1.85 23.49
C THR A 424 46.65 -3.26 24.14
N GLY A 425 46.82 -4.40 23.43
CA GLY A 425 46.94 -4.69 21.98
C GLY A 425 47.41 -6.15 21.71
N VAL A 426 47.59 -6.53 20.43
CA VAL A 426 48.28 -7.74 19.86
C VAL A 426 47.47 -9.06 19.64
N GLU A 427 47.21 -9.35 18.35
CA GLU A 427 47.56 -10.53 17.48
C GLU A 427 47.85 -11.92 18.14
N ASP A 428 47.49 -13.11 17.62
CA ASP A 428 47.85 -13.72 16.31
C ASP A 428 47.10 -15.06 15.98
N ASP A 429 47.20 -15.48 14.69
CA ASP A 429 47.12 -16.81 14.02
C ASP A 429 46.39 -18.07 14.59
N ASP A 430 45.65 -18.79 13.70
CA ASP A 430 46.02 -20.17 13.27
C ASP A 430 45.34 -20.57 11.92
N VAL A 431 45.94 -21.54 11.21
CA VAL A 431 45.59 -22.03 9.86
C VAL A 431 45.49 -23.56 9.85
N CYS A 432 44.54 -24.14 9.12
CA CYS A 432 44.67 -25.53 8.66
C CYS A 432 44.11 -25.80 7.25
N LYS A 433 44.89 -26.56 6.47
CA LYS A 433 44.52 -27.16 5.18
C LYS A 433 44.39 -28.67 5.35
N SER A 434 43.57 -29.31 4.52
CA SER A 434 43.86 -30.66 4.03
C SER A 434 43.17 -30.90 2.69
N GLU A 435 43.95 -31.23 1.67
CA GLU A 435 43.49 -31.87 0.43
C GLU A 435 43.69 -33.39 0.57
N GLU A 436 42.82 -34.21 0.00
CA GLU A 436 43.21 -35.48 -0.65
C GLU A 436 42.05 -35.99 -1.53
N GLY A 437 42.38 -36.70 -2.62
CA GLY A 437 41.40 -37.26 -3.56
C GLY A 437 41.78 -38.67 -4.00
N VAL A 438 40.79 -39.44 -4.47
CA VAL A 438 41.01 -40.83 -4.96
C VAL A 438 40.15 -41.12 -6.21
N ASP A 439 40.82 -41.50 -7.29
CA ASP A 439 40.25 -42.04 -8.54
C ASP A 439 40.21 -43.59 -8.53
N ILE A 440 39.05 -44.26 -8.74
CA ILE A 440 39.00 -45.64 -9.28
C ILE A 440 37.78 -45.90 -10.20
N LYS A 441 38.04 -45.87 -11.52
CA LYS A 441 37.69 -46.84 -12.60
C LYS A 441 36.43 -47.74 -12.54
N THR A 442 35.52 -47.48 -13.49
CA THR A 442 34.95 -48.38 -14.55
C THR A 442 34.64 -49.88 -14.29
N SER A 443 33.39 -50.31 -14.58
CA SER A 443 33.09 -51.34 -15.62
C SER A 443 31.59 -51.49 -15.95
N SER A 444 31.27 -51.68 -17.25
CA SER A 444 30.34 -52.65 -17.91
C SER A 444 29.15 -53.26 -17.10
N ASN A 445 27.95 -53.53 -17.64
CA ASN A 445 27.60 -54.00 -19.00
C ASN A 445 26.08 -53.84 -19.37
N GLN A 446 25.74 -54.11 -20.64
CA GLN A 446 24.40 -54.06 -21.32
C GLN A 446 23.66 -55.45 -21.30
N PRO A 447 22.59 -55.74 -22.10
CA PRO A 447 21.32 -55.02 -22.42
C PRO A 447 20.05 -55.95 -22.45
N ILE A 448 18.82 -55.43 -22.68
CA ILE A 448 17.74 -56.20 -23.37
C ILE A 448 16.69 -55.33 -24.11
N SER A 449 16.56 -55.58 -25.43
CA SER A 449 15.38 -55.63 -26.34
C SER A 449 14.20 -54.63 -26.20
N GLU A 450 13.89 -53.74 -27.15
CA GLU A 450 13.33 -53.93 -28.53
C GLU A 450 11.78 -54.10 -28.62
N SER A 451 11.10 -53.00 -29.02
CA SER A 451 10.08 -52.88 -30.12
C SER A 451 8.77 -53.72 -30.08
N PRO A 452 7.76 -53.50 -30.99
CA PRO A 452 7.53 -52.46 -32.01
C PRO A 452 6.13 -51.76 -31.97
N VAL A 453 5.89 -50.90 -32.97
CA VAL A 453 4.63 -50.21 -33.34
C VAL A 453 3.75 -51.10 -34.26
N PRO A 454 2.42 -50.89 -34.33
CA PRO A 454 1.76 -50.56 -35.62
C PRO A 454 0.71 -49.43 -35.47
N GLU A 455 0.68 -48.39 -36.30
CA GLU A 455 0.13 -48.28 -37.68
C GLU A 455 -1.42 -48.30 -37.81
N SER A 456 -1.92 -47.25 -38.47
CA SER A 456 -3.33 -46.98 -38.83
C SER A 456 -3.83 -47.86 -40.00
N PRO A 457 -5.14 -47.80 -40.40
CA PRO A 457 -5.47 -46.87 -41.50
C PRO A 457 -6.94 -46.35 -41.63
N SER A 458 -7.08 -45.21 -42.32
CA SER A 458 -8.18 -44.79 -43.23
C SER A 458 -9.64 -44.59 -42.71
N GLY A 459 -10.43 -43.61 -43.20
CA GLY A 459 -10.14 -42.49 -44.12
C GLY A 459 -11.39 -41.85 -44.76
N LYS A 460 -11.18 -40.79 -45.59
CA LYS A 460 -12.15 -40.07 -46.47
C LYS A 460 -13.13 -39.09 -45.76
N ASP A 461 -13.60 -37.98 -46.36
CA ASP A 461 -13.49 -37.49 -47.75
C ASP A 461 -13.48 -35.92 -47.87
N ALA A 462 -13.39 -35.38 -49.09
CA ALA A 462 -13.36 -33.94 -49.47
C ALA A 462 -14.66 -33.15 -49.19
N GLY A 463 -14.78 -31.80 -49.32
CA GLY A 463 -13.85 -30.70 -49.64
C GLY A 463 -14.56 -29.44 -50.19
N LYS A 464 -13.87 -28.27 -50.14
CA LYS A 464 -14.10 -26.97 -50.87
C LYS A 464 -15.32 -26.03 -50.59
N ASP A 465 -14.96 -24.87 -50.03
CA ASP A 465 -15.03 -23.49 -50.61
C ASP A 465 -16.37 -22.70 -50.84
N LYS A 466 -16.44 -21.53 -50.16
CA LYS A 466 -16.85 -20.16 -50.61
C LYS A 466 -18.31 -19.67 -50.81
N THR A 467 -18.66 -18.72 -49.92
CA THR A 467 -19.27 -17.36 -50.13
C THR A 467 -20.59 -17.16 -50.88
N SER A 468 -21.53 -16.42 -50.25
CA SER A 468 -22.28 -15.29 -50.88
C SER A 468 -23.09 -14.45 -49.87
N THR A 469 -23.45 -13.23 -50.29
CA THR A 469 -24.20 -12.16 -49.59
C THR A 469 -25.72 -12.41 -49.53
N PRO A 470 -26.49 -11.57 -48.80
CA PRO A 470 -27.61 -10.87 -49.49
C PRO A 470 -27.89 -9.43 -49.01
N THR A 471 -28.84 -8.75 -49.69
CA THR A 471 -29.08 -7.29 -49.63
C THR A 471 -30.58 -6.93 -49.52
N LYS A 472 -30.94 -5.94 -48.67
CA LYS A 472 -32.12 -5.02 -48.66
C LYS A 472 -33.59 -5.55 -48.77
N GLN A 473 -34.45 -5.04 -47.88
CA GLN A 473 -35.81 -4.46 -48.15
C GLN A 473 -36.44 -3.87 -46.83
N ARG A 474 -37.60 -3.19 -46.81
CA ARG A 474 -37.87 -1.76 -47.19
C ARG A 474 -39.17 -1.22 -46.52
N SER A 475 -39.19 0.04 -46.01
CA SER A 475 -40.38 0.93 -45.72
C SER A 475 -41.34 0.55 -44.55
N PRO A 476 -42.27 1.44 -44.06
CA PRO A 476 -42.59 2.84 -44.43
C PRO A 476 -42.65 3.87 -43.25
N ALA A 477 -43.37 5.00 -43.44
CA ALA A 477 -43.22 6.35 -42.82
C ALA A 477 -44.25 6.74 -41.71
N PRO A 478 -44.17 7.96 -41.08
CA PRO A 478 -44.84 8.31 -39.80
C PRO A 478 -46.02 9.33 -39.90
N ALA A 479 -46.64 9.69 -38.75
CA ALA A 479 -47.70 10.70 -38.68
C ALA A 479 -47.70 11.64 -37.42
N ALA A 480 -47.69 12.95 -37.68
CA ALA A 480 -48.39 14.08 -37.03
C ALA A 480 -48.29 14.46 -35.51
N LYS A 481 -47.69 15.66 -35.28
CA LYS A 481 -48.18 16.86 -34.54
C LYS A 481 -48.61 16.83 -33.05
N SER A 482 -47.84 17.58 -32.23
CA SER A 482 -48.20 18.70 -31.28
C SER A 482 -49.51 18.70 -30.46
N PRO A 483 -49.57 19.26 -29.21
CA PRO A 483 -48.86 20.48 -28.79
C PRO A 483 -48.34 20.56 -27.33
N VAL A 484 -47.71 21.70 -27.01
CA VAL A 484 -47.16 22.11 -25.70
C VAL A 484 -48.19 22.93 -24.89
N PRO A 485 -48.26 22.80 -23.55
CA PRO A 485 -48.80 23.83 -22.66
C PRO A 485 -47.67 24.62 -21.97
N ALA A 486 -47.76 25.95 -21.97
CA ALA A 486 -46.86 26.83 -21.23
C ALA A 486 -47.19 26.84 -19.73
N PHE A 487 -46.17 27.03 -18.87
CA PHE A 487 -46.39 27.23 -17.44
C PHE A 487 -45.97 28.63 -16.96
N VAL A 488 -46.77 29.15 -16.03
CA VAL A 488 -46.81 30.53 -15.55
C VAL A 488 -45.75 30.81 -14.48
N GLN A 489 -45.11 31.98 -14.50
CA GLN A 489 -44.38 32.51 -13.33
C GLN A 489 -45.36 33.12 -12.31
N PRO A 490 -45.14 32.90 -11.00
CA PRO A 490 -45.43 33.96 -10.05
C PRO A 490 -44.40 34.13 -8.92
N LYS A 491 -43.87 35.36 -8.86
CA LYS A 491 -43.59 36.17 -7.65
C LYS A 491 -42.48 35.77 -6.67
N ALA A 492 -41.80 36.81 -6.19
CA ALA A 492 -40.78 36.76 -5.15
C ALA A 492 -41.36 36.34 -3.78
N ALA A 493 -40.57 35.59 -3.02
CA ALA A 493 -40.78 35.27 -1.62
C ALA A 493 -39.53 35.60 -0.80
N ASN A 494 -39.75 35.93 0.47
CA ASN A 494 -38.82 36.56 1.40
C ASN A 494 -37.39 35.97 1.44
N LYS A 495 -36.42 36.87 1.61
CA LYS A 495 -35.05 36.56 2.03
C LYS A 495 -35.09 35.83 3.38
N PRO A 496 -34.55 34.61 3.52
CA PRO A 496 -34.48 33.95 4.82
C PRO A 496 -33.55 34.73 5.77
N PRO A 497 -33.74 34.60 7.10
CA PRO A 497 -32.82 35.18 8.08
C PRO A 497 -31.42 34.57 7.91
N PRO A 498 -30.34 35.26 8.35
CA PRO A 498 -29.01 34.66 8.32
C PRO A 498 -29.00 33.36 9.16
N PRO A 499 -28.39 32.28 8.67
CA PRO A 499 -28.28 31.05 9.45
C PRO A 499 -27.45 31.30 10.69
N SER A 500 -27.94 30.84 11.85
CA SER A 500 -27.26 30.92 13.14
C SER A 500 -25.82 30.41 13.05
N ASP A 501 -24.90 31.09 13.74
CA ASP A 501 -23.49 30.72 13.79
C ASP A 501 -23.33 29.27 14.25
N GLY A 502 -22.92 28.42 13.31
CA GLY A 502 -22.71 26.98 13.51
C GLY A 502 -21.42 26.70 14.28
N LEU A 503 -21.29 27.27 15.47
CA LEU A 503 -20.27 26.90 16.43
C LEU A 503 -20.55 25.48 16.93
N PRO A 504 -19.56 24.57 16.96
CA PRO A 504 -19.75 23.24 17.52
C PRO A 504 -20.11 23.35 19.00
N SER A 505 -21.04 22.51 19.46
CA SER A 505 -21.46 22.53 20.86
C SER A 505 -20.33 22.04 21.79
N LEU A 506 -20.41 22.36 23.08
CA LEU A 506 -19.47 21.83 24.07
C LEU A 506 -19.47 20.29 24.07
N GLU A 507 -20.63 19.66 23.89
CA GLU A 507 -20.79 18.21 23.79
C GLU A 507 -20.16 17.64 22.51
N GLU A 508 -20.27 18.34 21.37
CA GLU A 508 -19.59 17.93 20.13
C GLU A 508 -18.07 18.02 20.25
N LEU A 509 -17.57 19.06 20.90
CA LEU A 509 -16.15 19.20 21.24
C LEU A 509 -15.71 18.07 22.19
N GLN A 510 -16.40 17.85 23.30
CA GLN A 510 -16.09 16.77 24.25
C GLN A 510 -16.10 15.40 23.58
N LYS A 511 -17.09 15.11 22.73
CA LYS A 511 -17.15 13.85 21.97
C LYS A 511 -15.98 13.70 20.99
N ARG A 512 -15.49 14.79 20.36
CA ARG A 512 -14.24 14.80 19.58
C ARG A 512 -13.03 14.49 20.47
N PHE A 513 -12.94 15.08 21.66
CA PHE A 513 -11.83 14.80 22.60
C PHE A 513 -11.89 13.41 23.24
N GLU A 514 -13.07 12.81 23.42
CA GLU A 514 -13.24 11.45 23.95
C GLU A 514 -12.95 10.37 22.90
N ALA A 515 -13.36 10.57 21.64
CA ALA A 515 -13.02 9.65 20.55
C ALA A 515 -11.50 9.50 20.33
N LEU A 516 -10.72 10.49 20.77
CA LEU A 516 -9.26 10.51 20.74
C LEU A 516 -8.59 9.84 21.98
N LYS A 517 -9.35 9.42 23.00
CA LYS A 517 -8.83 8.69 24.17
C LYS A 517 -8.93 7.17 24.06
N GLN A 518 -9.59 6.63 23.03
CA GLN A 518 -9.88 5.19 22.88
C GLN A 518 -9.27 4.55 21.60
N ARG A 519 -8.16 5.08 21.10
CA ARG A 519 -7.37 4.50 20.01
C ARG A 519 -5.88 4.59 20.31
#